data_AF-A0A5S9F4J0-F1
#
_entry.id   AF-A0A5S9F4J0-F1
#
_cell.length_a   1.000
_cell.length_b   1.000
_cell.length_c   1.000
_cell.angle_alpha   90.00
_cell.angle_beta   90.00
_cell.angle_gamma   90.00
#
_symmetry.space_group_name_H-M   'P 1'
#
loop_
_entity.id
_entity.type
_entity.pdbx_description
1 polymer ?
#
loop_
_entity_poly.entity_id
_entity_poly.type
_entity_poly.pdbx_seq_one_letter_code
_entity_poly.pdbx_strand_id
1 'polypeptide(L)'
;MKKYYLLASLPPLSFVYNEQPAISIQKFWQKVLEENASIAELVRSILLQQDIANMEKIANGYVPVFSGTIALEKLQKAKSDTNLLRDDVPQNVWENLSFEKWQSNVWVHLYNYQNEMAHKYNSCAKDWLEWEVGLRKYLANARAESLGTSLSGNLLVKALEIDSPFDYQRIVNDYHKQTSPLESEKLLDLERWKFADSLAVPYSFSDDEIVVYAIKLLILERWWAISQSQIDIFEKVANG
;
A
#
# COMPACT_ATOMS: atom_id res chain seq x y z
N MET A 1 13.43 4.60 24.92
CA MET A 1 12.85 3.53 25.77
C MET A 1 11.32 3.47 25.66
N LYS A 2 10.73 3.75 24.48
CA LYS A 2 9.26 3.78 24.26
C LYS A 2 8.77 2.70 23.26
N LYS A 3 9.61 2.24 22.31
CA LYS A 3 9.22 1.32 21.21
C LYS A 3 8.58 0.00 21.67
N TYR A 4 9.03 -0.52 22.82
CA TYR A 4 8.46 -1.70 23.46
C TYR A 4 6.96 -1.56 23.76
N TYR A 5 6.52 -0.36 24.16
CA TYR A 5 5.14 -0.11 24.53
C TYR A 5 4.21 -0.11 23.30
N LEU A 6 4.66 0.50 22.19
CA LEU A 6 3.89 0.48 20.96
C LEU A 6 3.64 -0.96 20.51
N LEU A 7 4.69 -1.73 20.22
CA LEU A 7 4.58 -3.09 19.70
C LEU A 7 3.84 -4.03 20.67
N ALA A 8 4.08 -3.93 21.97
CA ALA A 8 3.34 -4.73 22.97
C ALA A 8 1.85 -4.35 23.08
N SER A 9 1.46 -3.14 22.64
CA SER A 9 0.06 -2.69 22.64
C SER A 9 -0.69 -3.00 21.34
N LEU A 10 0.00 -3.47 20.30
CA LEU A 10 -0.63 -3.79 19.02
C LEU A 10 -1.28 -5.19 19.10
N PRO A 11 -2.51 -5.35 18.60
CA PRO A 11 -3.12 -6.67 18.50
C PRO A 11 -2.34 -7.54 17.49
N PRO A 12 -2.28 -8.86 17.69
CA PRO A 12 -1.70 -9.74 16.68
C PRO A 12 -2.50 -9.66 15.38
N LEU A 13 -1.79 -9.67 14.25
CA LEU A 13 -2.40 -9.74 12.93
C LEU A 13 -2.36 -11.18 12.43
N SER A 14 -3.48 -11.65 11.88
CA SER A 14 -3.56 -12.94 11.19
C SER A 14 -4.10 -12.71 9.78
N PHE A 15 -3.60 -13.49 8.82
CA PHE A 15 -4.02 -13.37 7.44
C PHE A 15 -5.32 -14.15 7.22
N VAL A 16 -6.44 -13.47 7.45
CA VAL A 16 -7.77 -14.01 7.20
C VAL A 16 -8.51 -13.08 6.25
N TYR A 17 -8.95 -13.63 5.12
CA TYR A 17 -9.76 -12.88 4.16
C TYR A 17 -11.14 -12.58 4.77
N ASN A 18 -11.68 -11.40 4.45
CA ASN A 18 -13.03 -10.96 4.85
C ASN A 18 -13.25 -10.76 6.36
N GLU A 19 -12.19 -10.74 7.17
CA GLU A 19 -12.28 -10.34 8.58
C GLU A 19 -11.88 -8.88 8.75
N GLN A 20 -12.59 -8.19 9.64
CA GLN A 20 -12.21 -6.84 10.04
C GLN A 20 -10.86 -6.88 10.75
N PRO A 21 -9.88 -6.04 10.36
CA PRO A 21 -8.61 -5.94 11.06
C PRO A 21 -8.82 -5.54 12.53
N ALA A 22 -8.06 -6.15 13.44
CA ALA A 22 -8.17 -5.89 14.88
C ALA A 22 -7.88 -4.42 15.28
N ILE A 23 -7.20 -3.68 14.41
CA ILE A 23 -6.97 -2.24 14.51
C ILE A 23 -7.02 -1.64 13.10
N SER A 24 -7.65 -0.49 12.92
CA SER A 24 -7.60 0.26 11.65
C SER A 24 -6.24 0.95 11.45
N ILE A 25 -5.85 1.24 10.21
CA ILE A 25 -4.70 2.06 9.84
C ILE A 25 -4.71 3.40 10.57
N GLN A 26 -5.86 4.09 10.63
CA GLN A 26 -5.94 5.38 11.31
C GLN A 26 -5.58 5.29 12.80
N LYS A 27 -6.15 4.32 13.52
CA LYS A 27 -5.85 4.08 14.94
C LYS A 27 -4.41 3.61 15.16
N PHE A 28 -3.87 2.78 14.27
CA PHE A 28 -2.46 2.41 14.29
C PHE A 28 -1.55 3.63 14.09
N TRP A 29 -1.88 4.48 13.11
CA TRP A 29 -1.16 5.70 12.81
C TRP A 29 -1.11 6.68 14.00
N GLN A 30 -2.23 6.87 14.71
CA GLN A 30 -2.25 7.69 15.93
C GLN A 30 -1.28 7.16 16.99
N LYS A 31 -1.24 5.85 17.21
CA LYS A 31 -0.28 5.23 18.15
C LYS A 31 1.18 5.44 17.73
N VAL A 32 1.47 5.42 16.42
CA VAL A 32 2.81 5.68 15.89
C VAL A 32 3.22 7.15 16.10
N LEU A 33 2.30 8.09 15.92
CA LEU A 33 2.53 9.51 16.16
C LEU A 33 2.87 9.82 17.63
N GLU A 34 2.26 9.11 18.58
CA GLU A 34 2.51 9.25 20.02
C GLU A 34 3.88 8.72 20.45
N GLU A 35 4.47 7.82 19.65
CA GLU A 35 5.68 7.06 19.98
C GLU A 35 6.95 7.89 19.74
N ASN A 36 7.24 8.19 18.46
CA ASN A 36 8.44 8.93 18.04
C ASN A 36 8.28 9.51 16.61
N ALA A 37 8.71 10.75 16.41
CA ALA A 37 8.68 11.43 15.11
C ALA A 37 9.49 10.71 14.02
N SER A 38 10.62 10.08 14.35
CA SER A 38 11.47 9.38 13.37
C SER A 38 10.79 8.14 12.79
N ILE A 39 10.15 7.32 13.64
CA ILE A 39 9.39 6.15 13.18
C ILE A 39 8.12 6.58 12.46
N ALA A 40 7.50 7.68 12.89
CA ALA A 40 6.32 8.22 12.22
C ALA A 40 6.61 8.60 10.77
N GLU A 41 7.76 9.22 10.48
CA GLU A 41 8.15 9.56 9.10
C GLU A 41 8.30 8.31 8.22
N LEU A 42 8.99 7.28 8.72
CA LEU A 42 9.16 6.00 8.01
C LEU A 42 7.83 5.28 7.78
N VAL A 43 7.01 5.12 8.82
CA VAL A 43 5.71 4.41 8.73
C VAL A 43 4.73 5.18 7.85
N ARG A 44 4.72 6.51 7.92
CA ARG A 44 3.92 7.36 7.03
C ARG A 44 4.26 7.08 5.57
N SER A 45 5.55 6.93 5.24
CA SER A 45 5.95 6.63 3.86
C SER A 45 5.25 5.38 3.31
N ILE A 46 5.07 4.34 4.14
CA ILE A 46 4.35 3.11 3.78
C ILE A 46 2.85 3.36 3.71
N LEU A 47 2.24 3.95 4.76
CA LEU A 47 0.80 4.13 4.86
C LEU A 47 0.23 5.12 3.83
N LEU A 48 1.05 6.02 3.29
CA LEU A 48 0.65 6.93 2.22
C LEU A 48 0.14 6.19 0.97
N GLN A 49 0.49 4.91 0.77
CA GLN A 49 -0.11 4.10 -0.29
C GLN A 49 -1.64 4.04 -0.20
N GLN A 50 -2.19 3.96 1.02
CA GLN A 50 -3.64 3.98 1.23
C GLN A 50 -4.22 5.34 0.88
N ASP A 51 -3.56 6.43 1.27
CA ASP A 51 -4.02 7.79 0.97
C ASP A 51 -3.98 8.08 -0.53
N ILE A 52 -2.90 7.69 -1.24
CA ILE A 52 -2.82 7.77 -2.70
C ILE A 52 -3.93 6.93 -3.35
N ALA A 53 -4.13 5.68 -2.94
CA ALA A 53 -5.20 4.83 -3.47
C ALA A 53 -6.61 5.39 -3.20
N ASN A 54 -6.81 6.04 -2.05
CA ASN A 54 -8.07 6.72 -1.73
C ASN A 54 -8.29 7.95 -2.62
N MET A 55 -7.24 8.72 -2.92
CA MET A 55 -7.32 9.82 -3.87
C MET A 55 -7.63 9.34 -5.29
N GLU A 56 -7.05 8.22 -5.72
CA GLU A 56 -7.39 7.57 -7.00
C GLU A 56 -8.88 7.26 -7.09
N LYS A 57 -9.42 6.65 -6.04
CA LYS A 57 -10.86 6.35 -5.95
C LYS A 57 -11.71 7.62 -6.06
N ILE A 58 -11.37 8.67 -5.31
CA ILE A 58 -12.08 9.96 -5.31
C ILE A 58 -12.02 10.66 -6.68
N ALA A 59 -10.86 10.60 -7.35
CA ALA A 59 -10.67 11.13 -8.70
C ALA A 59 -11.61 10.42 -9.69
N ASN A 60 -11.73 9.10 -9.58
CA ASN A 60 -12.60 8.26 -10.40
C ASN A 60 -14.08 8.23 -9.92
N GLY A 61 -14.46 9.05 -8.94
CA GLY A 61 -15.85 9.17 -8.48
C GLY A 61 -16.31 8.09 -7.49
N TYR A 62 -15.40 7.23 -7.02
CA TYR A 62 -15.69 6.26 -5.96
C TYR A 62 -15.55 6.89 -4.57
N VAL A 63 -16.27 6.33 -3.60
CA VAL A 63 -16.18 6.70 -2.19
C VAL A 63 -15.28 5.69 -1.48
N PRO A 64 -14.10 6.10 -0.96
CA PRO A 64 -13.28 5.21 -0.16
C PRO A 64 -13.96 4.87 1.17
N VAL A 65 -13.73 3.64 1.65
CA VAL A 65 -14.35 3.15 2.90
C VAL A 65 -13.48 3.43 4.12
N PHE A 66 -12.15 3.37 3.97
CA PHE A 66 -11.20 3.49 5.08
C PHE A 66 -10.19 4.62 4.86
N SER A 67 -9.88 5.36 5.92
CA SER A 67 -8.86 6.40 5.95
C SER A 67 -7.46 5.78 6.04
N GLY A 68 -6.48 6.39 5.38
CA GLY A 68 -5.06 6.12 5.62
C GLY A 68 -4.52 6.99 6.76
N THR A 69 -3.44 7.71 6.50
CA THR A 69 -2.90 8.71 7.43
C THR A 69 -3.68 10.03 7.38
N ILE A 70 -4.45 10.25 6.31
CA ILE A 70 -5.26 11.44 6.07
C ILE A 70 -6.74 11.09 6.18
N ALA A 71 -7.50 11.92 6.90
CA ALA A 71 -8.95 11.75 7.03
C ALA A 71 -9.66 11.86 5.67
N LEU A 72 -10.64 10.97 5.41
CA LEU A 72 -11.36 10.93 4.13
C LEU A 72 -12.07 12.25 3.80
N GLU A 73 -12.61 12.96 4.79
CA GLU A 73 -13.25 14.25 4.59
C GLU A 73 -12.27 15.30 4.07
N LYS A 74 -11.01 15.23 4.53
CA LYS A 74 -9.94 16.10 4.06
C LYS A 74 -9.53 15.75 2.64
N LEU A 75 -9.40 14.47 2.30
CA LEU A 75 -9.13 14.02 0.93
C LEU A 75 -10.25 14.40 -0.05
N GLN A 76 -11.52 14.30 0.38
CA GLN A 76 -12.66 14.71 -0.44
C GLN A 76 -12.64 16.22 -0.74
N LYS A 77 -12.36 17.07 0.26
CA LYS A 77 -12.20 18.52 0.07
C LYS A 77 -11.00 18.84 -0.82
N ALA A 78 -9.92 18.07 -0.71
CA ALA A 78 -8.72 18.26 -1.50
C ALA A 78 -8.91 18.01 -3.01
N LYS A 79 -10.01 17.36 -3.42
CA LYS A 79 -10.41 17.26 -4.83
C LYS A 79 -10.54 18.64 -5.50
N SER A 80 -10.99 19.64 -4.74
CA SER A 80 -11.17 21.02 -5.24
C SER A 80 -9.95 21.91 -4.99
N ASP A 81 -9.13 21.60 -3.99
CA ASP A 81 -7.90 22.33 -3.67
C ASP A 81 -6.84 21.40 -3.07
N THR A 82 -5.86 21.01 -3.88
CA THR A 82 -4.78 20.11 -3.45
C THR A 82 -3.83 20.76 -2.43
N ASN A 83 -3.84 22.09 -2.25
CA ASN A 83 -3.02 22.75 -1.22
C ASN A 83 -3.43 22.33 0.19
N LEU A 84 -4.67 21.85 0.38
CA LEU A 84 -5.14 21.31 1.66
C LEU A 84 -4.34 20.09 2.13
N LEU A 85 -3.54 19.45 1.26
CA LEU A 85 -2.72 18.28 1.57
C LEU A 85 -1.23 18.59 1.72
N ARG A 86 -0.82 19.87 1.62
CA ARG A 86 0.60 20.25 1.59
C ARG A 86 1.38 19.80 2.84
N ASP A 87 0.73 19.83 4.00
CA ASP A 87 1.36 19.41 5.26
C ASP A 87 1.21 17.89 5.50
N ASP A 88 0.29 17.25 4.76
CA ASP A 88 -0.08 15.85 4.92
C ASP A 88 0.66 14.90 3.96
N VAL A 89 1.23 15.45 2.90
CA VAL A 89 1.92 14.70 1.85
C VAL A 89 3.32 15.29 1.64
N PRO A 90 4.38 14.47 1.55
CA PRO A 90 5.73 14.95 1.25
C PRO A 90 5.75 15.82 -0.02
N GLN A 91 6.55 16.88 -0.01
CA GLN A 91 6.56 17.89 -1.07
C GLN A 91 6.72 17.30 -2.47
N ASN A 92 7.68 16.38 -2.67
CA ASN A 92 7.94 15.72 -3.95
C ASN A 92 6.76 14.87 -4.47
N VAL A 93 5.95 14.31 -3.57
CA VAL A 93 4.72 13.59 -3.92
C VAL A 93 3.59 14.59 -4.20
N TRP A 94 3.44 15.60 -3.33
CA TRP A 94 2.38 16.60 -3.40
C TRP A 94 2.42 17.43 -4.69
N GLU A 95 3.60 17.89 -5.11
CA GLU A 95 3.80 18.66 -6.34
C GLU A 95 3.38 17.90 -7.61
N ASN A 96 3.27 16.58 -7.51
CA ASN A 96 2.88 15.69 -8.61
C ASN A 96 1.44 15.14 -8.47
N LEU A 97 0.67 15.64 -7.50
CA LEU A 97 -0.74 15.27 -7.33
C LEU A 97 -1.65 16.02 -8.32
N SER A 98 -2.53 15.26 -9.00
CA SER A 98 -3.61 15.82 -9.81
C SER A 98 -4.84 14.90 -9.79
N PHE A 99 -5.97 15.42 -9.32
CA PHE A 99 -7.26 14.71 -9.36
C PHE A 99 -7.89 14.71 -10.77
N GLU A 100 -7.56 15.72 -11.60
CA GLU A 100 -8.08 15.86 -12.97
C GLU A 100 -7.40 14.91 -13.96
N LYS A 101 -6.10 14.68 -13.73
CA LYS A 101 -5.26 13.80 -14.53
C LYS A 101 -4.60 12.83 -13.57
N TRP A 102 -5.35 11.81 -13.14
CA TRP A 102 -4.75 10.74 -12.35
C TRP A 102 -3.64 10.11 -13.20
N GLN A 103 -2.39 10.31 -12.79
CA GLN A 103 -1.21 9.88 -13.52
C GLN A 103 -0.46 8.87 -12.68
N SER A 104 0.03 7.80 -13.32
CA SER A 104 0.98 6.87 -12.70
C SER A 104 2.21 7.56 -12.12
N ASN A 105 2.48 8.82 -12.50
CA ASN A 105 3.58 9.63 -11.98
C ASN A 105 3.53 9.83 -10.45
N VAL A 106 2.34 10.00 -9.85
CA VAL A 106 2.26 10.15 -8.38
C VAL A 106 2.81 8.91 -7.65
N TRP A 107 2.53 7.72 -8.19
CA TRP A 107 3.05 6.48 -7.66
C TRP A 107 4.57 6.40 -7.79
N VAL A 108 5.15 6.90 -8.90
CA VAL A 108 6.62 7.01 -9.05
C VAL A 108 7.23 7.85 -7.94
N HIS A 109 6.68 9.04 -7.70
CA HIS A 109 7.18 9.94 -6.66
C HIS A 109 6.97 9.37 -5.25
N LEU A 110 5.87 8.66 -5.01
CA LEU A 110 5.66 7.94 -3.76
C LEU A 110 6.73 6.86 -3.55
N TYR A 111 7.00 6.03 -4.56
CA TYR A 111 7.99 4.96 -4.45
C TYR A 111 9.42 5.52 -4.25
N ASN A 112 9.76 6.62 -4.92
CA ASN A 112 11.04 7.31 -4.69
C ASN A 112 11.13 7.84 -3.26
N TYR A 113 10.08 8.51 -2.76
CA TYR A 113 10.02 8.98 -1.37
C TYR A 113 10.15 7.82 -0.36
N GLN A 114 9.44 6.72 -0.60
CA GLN A 114 9.54 5.53 0.25
C GLN A 114 10.96 4.96 0.26
N ASN A 115 11.63 4.91 -0.89
CA ASN A 115 13.00 4.44 -0.99
C ASN A 115 13.98 5.36 -0.23
N GLU A 116 13.82 6.68 -0.37
CA GLU A 116 14.58 7.68 0.39
C GLU A 116 14.41 7.48 1.90
N MET A 117 13.17 7.25 2.37
CA MET A 117 12.90 6.99 3.78
C MET A 117 13.50 5.66 4.24
N ALA A 118 13.39 4.61 3.45
CA ALA A 118 13.98 3.31 3.75
C ALA A 118 15.51 3.41 3.94
N HIS A 119 16.20 4.14 3.06
CA HIS A 119 17.64 4.38 3.19
C HIS A 119 17.98 5.29 4.37
N LYS A 120 17.26 6.39 4.57
CA LYS A 120 17.45 7.34 5.68
C LYS A 120 17.39 6.65 7.04
N TYR A 121 16.49 5.67 7.18
CA TYR A 121 16.28 4.94 8.44
C TYR A 121 16.96 3.56 8.48
N ASN A 122 17.67 3.16 7.42
CA ASN A 122 18.25 1.82 7.28
C ASN A 122 17.23 0.70 7.59
N SER A 123 16.06 0.77 6.99
CA SER A 123 14.92 -0.12 7.27
C SER A 123 14.77 -1.22 6.23
N CYS A 124 14.15 -2.33 6.64
CA CYS A 124 13.67 -3.41 5.76
C CYS A 124 12.66 -2.93 4.69
N ALA A 125 12.13 -1.70 4.82
CA ALA A 125 11.29 -1.07 3.80
C ALA A 125 11.97 -1.04 2.42
N LYS A 126 13.31 -1.01 2.35
CA LYS A 126 14.03 -1.07 1.06
C LYS A 126 13.74 -2.39 0.36
N ASP A 127 13.89 -3.51 1.06
CA ASP A 127 13.72 -4.85 0.52
C ASP A 127 12.24 -5.08 0.15
N TRP A 128 11.31 -4.53 0.95
CA TRP A 128 9.90 -4.46 0.61
C TRP A 128 9.63 -3.74 -0.72
N LEU A 129 10.20 -2.55 -0.91
CA LEU A 129 9.97 -1.74 -2.11
C LEU A 129 10.59 -2.39 -3.35
N GLU A 130 11.82 -2.90 -3.23
CA GLU A 130 12.50 -3.62 -4.30
C GLU A 130 11.68 -4.84 -4.75
N TRP A 131 11.08 -5.55 -3.81
CA TRP A 131 10.23 -6.71 -4.08
C TRP A 131 8.88 -6.32 -4.67
N GLU A 132 8.15 -5.38 -4.07
CA GLU A 132 6.80 -5.00 -4.49
C GLU A 132 6.80 -4.31 -5.86
N VAL A 133 7.75 -3.41 -6.09
CA VAL A 133 7.87 -2.71 -7.37
C VAL A 133 8.39 -3.68 -8.45
N GLY A 134 9.32 -4.56 -8.11
CA GLY A 134 9.78 -5.64 -9.00
C GLY A 134 8.63 -6.55 -9.44
N LEU A 135 7.79 -7.01 -8.50
CA LEU A 135 6.61 -7.83 -8.79
C LEU A 135 5.63 -7.09 -9.71
N ARG A 136 5.34 -5.82 -9.44
CA ARG A 136 4.44 -5.00 -10.28
C ARG A 136 4.97 -4.83 -11.70
N LYS A 137 6.28 -4.58 -11.85
CA LYS A 137 6.93 -4.50 -13.17
C LYS A 137 6.80 -5.83 -13.91
N TYR A 138 7.07 -6.94 -13.24
CA TYR A 138 7.00 -8.26 -13.85
C TYR A 138 5.58 -8.62 -14.29
N LEU A 139 4.57 -8.34 -13.46
CA LEU A 139 3.16 -8.50 -13.81
C LEU A 139 2.74 -7.60 -14.97
N ALA A 140 3.21 -6.35 -14.99
CA ALA A 140 2.95 -5.44 -16.10
C ALA A 140 3.55 -5.98 -17.40
N ASN A 141 4.80 -6.44 -17.38
CA ASN A 141 5.50 -7.06 -18.52
C ASN A 141 4.74 -8.27 -19.07
N ALA A 142 4.40 -9.23 -18.20
CA ALA A 142 3.62 -10.40 -18.60
C ALA A 142 2.28 -10.02 -19.24
N ARG A 143 1.59 -9.00 -18.70
CA ARG A 143 0.36 -8.48 -19.28
C ARG A 143 0.58 -7.85 -20.66
N ALA A 144 1.62 -7.04 -20.82
CA ALA A 144 1.89 -6.38 -22.09
C ALA A 144 2.28 -7.36 -23.20
N GLU A 145 3.08 -8.39 -22.87
CA GLU A 145 3.42 -9.50 -23.75
C GLU A 145 2.15 -10.24 -24.20
N SER A 146 1.25 -10.55 -23.27
CA SER A 146 -0.03 -11.21 -23.60
C SER A 146 -0.93 -10.39 -24.54
N LEU A 147 -0.79 -9.06 -24.51
CA LEU A 147 -1.55 -8.12 -25.34
C LEU A 147 -0.82 -7.73 -26.63
N GLY A 148 0.42 -8.22 -26.86
CA GLY A 148 1.25 -7.82 -28.00
C GLY A 148 1.64 -6.34 -28.00
N THR A 149 1.71 -5.71 -26.83
CA THR A 149 2.03 -4.28 -26.65
C THR A 149 3.39 -4.07 -25.99
N SER A 150 4.00 -2.89 -26.18
CA SER A 150 5.26 -2.51 -25.53
C SER A 150 5.00 -1.62 -24.31
N LEU A 151 5.76 -1.83 -23.24
CA LEU A 151 5.71 -1.04 -22.00
C LEU A 151 6.68 0.13 -21.96
N SER A 152 7.35 0.45 -23.07
CA SER A 152 8.38 1.52 -23.12
C SER A 152 7.89 2.89 -22.62
N GLY A 153 6.58 3.14 -22.62
CA GLY A 153 5.93 4.32 -22.04
C GLY A 153 5.40 4.20 -20.61
N ASN A 154 5.44 3.03 -19.97
CA ASN A 154 4.85 2.83 -18.65
C ASN A 154 5.76 3.42 -17.56
N LEU A 155 5.27 4.47 -16.90
CA LEU A 155 6.00 5.17 -15.82
C LEU A 155 6.33 4.26 -14.64
N LEU A 156 5.60 3.16 -14.42
CA LEU A 156 5.91 2.18 -13.37
C LEU A 156 7.17 1.36 -13.70
N VAL A 157 7.45 1.13 -14.98
CA VAL A 157 8.72 0.50 -15.42
C VAL A 157 9.90 1.44 -15.18
N LYS A 158 9.67 2.76 -15.31
CA LYS A 158 10.63 3.81 -14.97
C LYS A 158 10.69 4.11 -13.47
N ALA A 159 9.70 3.69 -12.70
CA ALA A 159 9.66 3.89 -11.26
C ALA A 159 10.72 3.03 -10.62
N LEU A 160 11.68 3.68 -9.96
CA LEU A 160 12.86 3.07 -9.36
C LEU A 160 13.71 2.33 -10.41
N GLU A 161 14.91 2.81 -10.73
CA GLU A 161 15.90 2.07 -11.55
C GLU A 161 16.50 0.88 -10.79
N ILE A 162 15.65 0.13 -10.10
CA ILE A 162 16.01 -1.00 -9.26
C ILE A 162 15.87 -2.26 -10.10
N ASP A 163 17.01 -2.88 -10.39
CA ASP A 163 17.09 -4.28 -10.80
C ASP A 163 16.81 -5.13 -9.57
N SER A 164 15.60 -5.66 -9.54
CA SER A 164 15.14 -6.46 -8.41
C SER A 164 15.80 -7.85 -8.44
N PRO A 165 16.45 -8.31 -7.33
CA PRO A 165 17.17 -9.58 -7.31
C PRO A 165 16.25 -10.81 -7.18
N PHE A 166 14.94 -10.60 -7.02
CA PHE A 166 13.98 -11.67 -6.75
C PHE A 166 13.47 -12.33 -8.03
N ASP A 167 13.25 -13.65 -7.96
CA ASP A 167 12.62 -14.41 -9.04
C ASP A 167 11.08 -14.36 -8.91
N TYR A 168 10.44 -13.65 -9.84
CA TYR A 168 8.99 -13.49 -9.90
C TYR A 168 8.29 -14.52 -10.80
N GLN A 169 9.04 -15.31 -11.58
CA GLN A 169 8.47 -16.17 -12.62
C GLN A 169 7.48 -17.17 -12.02
N ARG A 170 7.80 -17.74 -10.85
CA ARG A 170 6.89 -18.64 -10.12
C ARG A 170 5.57 -17.94 -9.77
N ILE A 171 5.63 -16.76 -9.16
CA ILE A 171 4.46 -16.02 -8.69
C ILE A 171 3.56 -15.65 -9.88
N VAL A 172 4.14 -15.16 -10.96
CA VAL A 172 3.40 -14.75 -12.17
C VAL A 172 2.80 -15.95 -12.90
N ASN A 173 3.53 -17.06 -12.99
CA ASN A 173 2.98 -18.29 -13.56
C ASN A 173 1.78 -18.80 -12.75
N ASP A 174 1.88 -18.77 -11.43
CA ASP A 174 0.79 -19.23 -10.58
C ASP A 174 -0.40 -18.25 -10.58
N TYR A 175 -0.15 -16.94 -10.72
CA TYR A 175 -1.17 -15.91 -10.94
C TYR A 175 -2.00 -16.19 -12.21
N HIS A 176 -1.35 -16.55 -13.33
CA HIS A 176 -2.02 -16.84 -14.59
C HIS A 176 -2.77 -18.17 -14.64
N LYS A 177 -2.44 -19.13 -13.76
CA LYS A 177 -3.14 -20.42 -13.67
C LYS A 177 -4.47 -20.34 -12.90
N GLN A 178 -4.72 -19.25 -12.19
CA GLN A 178 -5.94 -19.13 -11.37
C GLN A 178 -7.19 -19.04 -12.25
N THR A 179 -8.28 -19.60 -11.74
CA THR A 179 -9.55 -19.72 -12.45
C THR A 179 -10.40 -18.45 -12.39
N SER A 180 -10.11 -17.53 -11.48
CA SER A 180 -10.80 -16.24 -11.36
C SER A 180 -9.85 -15.12 -10.96
N PRO A 181 -10.13 -13.86 -11.37
CA PRO A 181 -9.33 -12.70 -10.97
C PRO A 181 -9.24 -12.53 -9.45
N LEU A 182 -10.28 -12.89 -8.70
CA LEU A 182 -10.28 -12.81 -7.24
C LEU A 182 -9.25 -13.77 -6.63
N GLU A 183 -9.16 -15.00 -7.13
CA GLU A 183 -8.17 -15.97 -6.66
C GLU A 183 -6.74 -15.56 -7.06
N SER A 184 -6.58 -14.94 -8.23
CA SER A 184 -5.31 -14.32 -8.62
C SER A 184 -4.85 -13.24 -7.64
N GLU A 185 -5.75 -12.32 -7.25
CA GLU A 185 -5.44 -11.27 -6.27
C GLU A 185 -5.16 -11.83 -4.87
N LYS A 186 -5.91 -12.85 -4.44
CA LYS A 186 -5.66 -13.57 -3.17
C LYS A 186 -4.25 -14.17 -3.15
N LEU A 187 -3.84 -14.83 -4.22
CA LEU A 187 -2.52 -15.41 -4.35
C LEU A 187 -1.42 -14.34 -4.25
N LEU A 188 -1.56 -13.21 -4.94
CA LEU A 188 -0.57 -12.14 -4.87
C LEU A 188 -0.43 -11.57 -3.45
N ASP A 189 -1.55 -11.33 -2.77
CA ASP A 189 -1.53 -10.77 -1.42
C ASP A 189 -1.04 -11.78 -0.37
N LEU A 190 -1.24 -13.08 -0.60
CA LEU A 190 -0.62 -14.12 0.20
C LEU A 190 0.91 -14.13 0.03
N GLU A 191 1.43 -13.99 -1.20
CA GLU A 191 2.88 -13.91 -1.43
C GLU A 191 3.46 -12.60 -0.85
N ARG A 192 2.74 -11.47 -0.94
CA ARG A 192 3.07 -10.22 -0.23
C ARG A 192 3.18 -10.43 1.27
N TRP A 193 2.19 -11.10 1.86
CA TRP A 193 2.16 -11.39 3.28
C TRP A 193 3.38 -12.23 3.71
N LYS A 194 3.66 -13.32 2.99
CA LYS A 194 4.83 -14.18 3.24
C LYS A 194 6.15 -13.43 3.12
N PHE A 195 6.26 -12.54 2.13
CA PHE A 195 7.46 -11.72 1.98
C PHE A 195 7.60 -10.75 3.15
N ALA A 196 6.53 -10.06 3.55
CA ALA A 196 6.53 -9.19 4.72
C ALA A 196 6.89 -9.93 6.03
N ASP A 197 6.42 -11.17 6.20
CA ASP A 197 6.80 -12.05 7.32
C ASP A 197 8.32 -12.31 7.39
N SER A 198 9.00 -12.31 6.24
CA SER A 198 10.45 -12.59 6.17
C SER A 198 11.33 -11.38 6.48
N LEU A 199 10.77 -10.16 6.48
CA LEU A 199 11.54 -8.92 6.56
C LEU A 199 11.99 -8.53 7.98
N ALA A 200 11.28 -8.97 9.01
CA ALA A 200 11.57 -8.59 10.38
C ALA A 200 11.61 -9.81 11.30
N VAL A 201 12.56 -9.81 12.22
CA VAL A 201 12.64 -10.81 13.29
C VAL A 201 11.54 -10.52 14.30
N PRO A 202 10.63 -11.48 14.59
CA PRO A 202 9.59 -11.27 15.59
C PRO A 202 10.18 -10.97 16.98
N TYR A 203 9.57 -10.05 17.72
CA TYR A 203 9.94 -9.68 19.08
C TYR A 203 11.37 -9.09 19.22
N SER A 204 11.94 -8.57 18.14
CA SER A 204 13.16 -7.76 18.15
C SER A 204 12.95 -6.35 18.72
N PHE A 205 11.69 -5.89 18.75
CA PHE A 205 11.27 -4.52 19.07
C PHE A 205 11.92 -3.44 18.20
N SER A 206 12.25 -3.81 16.95
CA SER A 206 12.84 -2.92 15.96
C SER A 206 11.79 -2.05 15.25
N ASP A 207 12.27 -1.00 14.59
CA ASP A 207 11.44 -0.17 13.71
C ASP A 207 10.88 -0.97 12.53
N ASP A 208 11.62 -1.99 12.08
CA ASP A 208 11.23 -2.89 11.00
C ASP A 208 10.00 -3.74 11.34
N GLU A 209 9.82 -4.13 12.60
CA GLU A 209 8.57 -4.81 13.02
C GLU A 209 7.36 -3.89 12.90
N ILE A 210 7.52 -2.59 13.17
CA ILE A 210 6.43 -1.60 13.03
C ILE A 210 6.14 -1.38 11.53
N VAL A 211 7.17 -1.36 10.68
CA VAL A 211 7.04 -1.28 9.22
C VAL A 211 6.31 -2.51 8.67
N VAL A 212 6.74 -3.72 9.05
CA VAL A 212 6.08 -4.97 8.65
C VAL A 212 4.63 -5.00 9.12
N TYR A 213 4.34 -4.52 10.33
CA TYR A 213 2.98 -4.37 10.82
C TYR A 213 2.16 -3.45 9.92
N ALA A 214 2.69 -2.29 9.53
CA ALA A 214 2.03 -1.34 8.64
C ALA A 214 1.73 -1.96 7.26
N ILE A 215 2.69 -2.69 6.67
CA ILE A 215 2.54 -3.40 5.40
C ILE A 215 1.40 -4.43 5.48
N LYS A 216 1.44 -5.29 6.50
CA LYS A 216 0.40 -6.30 6.71
C LYS A 216 -0.97 -5.68 6.92
N LEU A 217 -1.04 -4.54 7.61
CA LEU A 217 -2.29 -3.85 7.85
C LEU A 217 -2.89 -3.27 6.56
N LEU A 218 -2.06 -2.73 5.65
CA LEU A 218 -2.51 -2.32 4.31
C LEU A 218 -3.15 -3.49 3.54
N ILE A 219 -2.56 -4.68 3.62
CA ILE A 219 -3.09 -5.88 2.98
C ILE A 219 -4.45 -6.24 3.58
N LEU A 220 -4.58 -6.30 4.91
CA LEU A 220 -5.83 -6.68 5.57
C LEU A 220 -6.95 -5.67 5.32
N GLU A 221 -6.68 -4.37 5.41
CA GLU A 221 -7.70 -3.34 5.14
C GLU A 221 -8.19 -3.37 3.70
N ARG A 222 -7.30 -3.67 2.74
CA ARG A 222 -7.72 -3.87 1.35
C ARG A 222 -8.72 -5.02 1.22
N TRP A 223 -8.46 -6.17 1.85
CA TRP A 223 -9.38 -7.32 1.80
C TRP A 223 -10.69 -7.06 2.53
N TRP A 224 -10.63 -6.37 3.66
CA TRP A 224 -11.83 -5.91 4.34
C TRP A 224 -12.65 -4.99 3.44
N ALA A 225 -12.04 -4.02 2.75
CA ALA A 225 -12.74 -3.13 1.82
C ALA A 225 -13.39 -3.85 0.63
N ILE A 226 -12.72 -4.87 0.09
CA ILE A 226 -13.27 -5.72 -0.97
C ILE A 226 -14.50 -6.46 -0.46
N SER A 227 -14.45 -7.03 0.75
CA SER A 227 -15.57 -7.75 1.35
C SER A 227 -16.79 -6.84 1.58
N GLN A 228 -16.57 -5.60 2.06
CA GLN A 228 -17.65 -4.63 2.28
C GLN A 228 -18.30 -4.21 0.95
N SER A 229 -17.49 -3.94 -0.08
CA SER A 229 -18.00 -3.60 -1.42
C SER A 229 -18.84 -4.73 -2.03
N GLN A 230 -18.50 -5.99 -1.78
CA GLN A 230 -19.29 -7.13 -2.26
C GLN A 230 -20.66 -7.19 -1.59
N ILE A 231 -20.71 -7.00 -0.26
CA ILE A 231 -21.97 -6.97 0.50
C ILE A 231 -22.90 -5.87 -0.05
N ASP A 232 -22.38 -4.66 -0.26
CA ASP A 232 -23.14 -3.54 -0.82
C ASP A 232 -23.75 -3.84 -2.20
N ILE A 233 -23.05 -4.58 -3.06
CA ILE A 233 -23.55 -4.98 -4.38
C ILE A 233 -24.70 -5.97 -4.24
N PHE A 234 -24.55 -6.99 -3.38
CA PHE A 234 -25.60 -7.98 -3.16
C PHE A 234 -26.85 -7.38 -2.53
N GLU A 235 -26.71 -6.47 -1.57
CA GLU A 235 -27.86 -5.78 -0.96
C GLU A 235 -28.61 -4.88 -1.94
N LYS A 236 -27.90 -4.20 -2.85
CA LYS A 236 -28.54 -3.37 -3.90
C LYS A 236 -29.30 -4.21 -4.93
N VAL A 237 -28.82 -5.40 -5.26
CA VAL A 237 -29.51 -6.32 -6.19
C VAL A 237 -30.69 -7.02 -5.52
N ALA A 238 -30.62 -7.30 -4.22
CA ALA A 238 -31.72 -7.93 -3.48
C ALA A 238 -32.90 -6.99 -3.20
N ASN A 239 -32.66 -5.67 -3.18
CA ASN A 239 -33.64 -4.64 -2.85
C ASN A 239 -34.10 -3.79 -4.05
N GLY A 240 -33.69 -4.14 -5.28
CA GLY A 240 -34.08 -3.48 -6.54
C GLY A 240 -34.84 -4.41 -7.46
#